data_AF-A0A7V4M5C9-F1
#
_entry.id   AF-A0A7V4M5C9-F1
#
_cell.length_a   1.000
_cell.length_b   1.000
_cell.length_c   1.000
_cell.angle_alpha   90.00
_cell.angle_beta   90.00
_cell.angle_gamma   90.00
#
_symmetry.space_group_name_H-M   'P 1'
#
loop_
_entity.id
_entity.type
_entity.pdbx_description
1 polymer ?
#
loop_
_entity_poly.entity_id
_entity_poly.type
_entity_poly.pdbx_seq_one_letter_code
_entity_poly.pdbx_strand_id
1 'polypeptide(L)'
;MRLWQRIVAAVLCVALAGLAGAAYLHRERLAGQWMAYRVGRAADFEEAARTLAWFEADADREPRIRDLVTRWGAGNARFDYYLARYVASPDSSEALRKRFSLELAWREGLLPRWTQFWSWRAGEQVEHRVEEILGYVELLLSTDEQARQITWREVLDLQAIFCLSGQPKWAERLSPDNWRDRYAAWRASRPEGPIAARHASKPFPDWEGPLP
;
A
#
# COMPACT_ATOMS: atom_id res chain seq x y z
N MET A 1 28.77 -22.94 -44.26
CA MET A 1 28.93 -22.82 -42.79
C MET A 1 29.89 -23.90 -42.30
N ARG A 2 30.92 -23.50 -41.56
CA ARG A 2 31.89 -24.42 -40.94
C ARG A 2 31.20 -25.19 -39.80
N LEU A 3 31.63 -26.43 -39.52
CA LEU A 3 31.01 -27.32 -38.53
C LEU A 3 30.85 -26.64 -37.15
N TRP A 4 31.84 -25.86 -36.71
CA TRP A 4 31.79 -25.12 -35.45
C TRP A 4 30.67 -24.06 -35.39
N GLN A 5 30.33 -23.42 -36.52
CA GLN A 5 29.22 -22.46 -36.57
C GLN A 5 27.86 -23.14 -36.37
N ARG A 6 27.71 -24.38 -36.84
CA ARG A 6 26.49 -25.18 -36.62
C ARG A 6 26.36 -25.60 -35.16
N ILE A 7 27.46 -25.97 -34.52
CA ILE A 7 27.48 -26.33 -33.09
C ILE A 7 27.11 -25.11 -32.23
N VAL A 8 27.73 -23.95 -32.49
CA VAL A 8 27.41 -22.71 -31.76
C VAL A 8 25.95 -22.30 -31.98
N ALA A 9 25.44 -22.37 -33.21
CA ALA A 9 24.05 -22.08 -33.51
C ALA A 9 23.09 -23.04 -32.80
N ALA A 10 23.39 -24.35 -32.78
CA ALA A 10 22.57 -25.34 -32.08
C ALA A 10 22.54 -25.10 -30.57
N VAL A 11 23.68 -24.78 -29.95
CA VAL A 11 23.76 -24.44 -28.52
C VAL A 11 22.95 -23.18 -28.21
N LEU A 12 23.05 -22.14 -29.05
CA LEU A 12 22.25 -20.92 -28.91
C LEU A 12 20.75 -21.20 -29.03
N CYS A 13 20.32 -22.03 -29.99
CA CYS A 13 18.92 -22.40 -30.14
C CYS A 13 18.39 -23.15 -28.90
N VAL A 14 19.16 -24.09 -28.35
CA VAL A 14 18.77 -24.83 -27.12
C VAL A 14 18.71 -23.88 -25.93
N ALA A 15 19.68 -22.98 -25.79
CA ALA A 15 19.67 -21.97 -24.72
C ALA A 15 18.45 -21.03 -24.82
N LEU A 16 18.13 -20.55 -26.03
CA LEU A 16 16.96 -19.71 -26.28
C LEU A 16 15.65 -20.45 -26.01
N ALA A 17 15.54 -21.72 -26.41
CA ALA A 17 14.36 -22.54 -26.12
C ALA A 17 14.19 -22.77 -24.61
N GLY A 18 15.29 -23.03 -23.89
CA GLY A 18 15.29 -23.13 -22.43
C GLY A 18 14.86 -21.84 -21.74
N LEU A 19 15.39 -20.69 -22.18
CA LEU A 19 15.01 -19.37 -21.67
C LEU A 19 13.54 -19.05 -21.97
N ALA A 20 13.04 -19.35 -23.17
CA ALA A 20 11.64 -19.17 -23.54
C ALA A 20 10.71 -20.04 -22.68
N GLY A 21 11.09 -21.30 -22.44
CA GLY A 21 10.37 -22.19 -21.53
C GLY A 21 10.32 -21.65 -20.11
N ALA A 22 11.45 -21.20 -19.56
CA ALA A 22 11.51 -20.58 -18.24
C ALA A 22 10.69 -19.28 -18.15
N ALA A 23 10.75 -18.43 -19.18
CA ALA A 23 9.97 -17.20 -19.25
C ALA A 23 8.46 -17.48 -19.30
N TYR A 24 8.04 -18.52 -20.03
CA TYR A 24 6.63 -18.94 -20.06
C TYR A 24 6.16 -19.43 -18.68
N LEU A 25 6.97 -20.23 -17.98
CA LEU A 25 6.66 -20.70 -16.64
C LEU A 25 6.60 -19.56 -15.60
N HIS A 26 7.39 -18.50 -15.79
CA HIS A 26 7.43 -17.35 -14.89
C HIS A 26 6.69 -16.11 -15.41
N ARG A 27 5.85 -16.26 -16.44
CA ARG A 27 5.23 -15.15 -17.16
C ARG A 27 4.46 -14.18 -16.26
N GLU A 28 3.71 -14.69 -15.27
CA GLU A 28 2.91 -13.85 -14.36
C GLU A 28 3.80 -13.00 -13.46
N ARG A 29 4.92 -13.56 -12.98
CA ARG A 29 5.88 -12.83 -12.15
C ARG A 29 6.61 -11.76 -12.97
N LEU A 30 7.00 -12.08 -14.20
CA LEU A 30 7.61 -11.13 -15.12
C LEU A 30 6.63 -10.01 -15.50
N ALA A 31 5.37 -10.34 -15.76
CA ALA A 31 4.31 -9.37 -16.01
C ALA A 31 4.12 -8.45 -14.78
N GLY A 32 4.04 -9.00 -13.58
CA GLY A 32 3.94 -8.22 -12.34
C GLY A 32 5.15 -7.30 -12.12
N GLN A 33 6.36 -7.79 -12.38
CA GLN A 33 7.58 -6.96 -12.35
C GLN A 33 7.53 -5.81 -13.36
N TRP A 34 7.12 -6.11 -14.59
CA TRP A 34 7.00 -5.11 -15.64
C TRP A 34 5.94 -4.05 -15.33
N MET A 35 4.77 -4.47 -14.83
CA MET A 35 3.69 -3.54 -14.46
C MET A 35 4.07 -2.67 -13.26
N ALA A 36 4.73 -3.22 -12.25
CA ALA A 36 5.25 -2.43 -11.13
C ALA A 36 6.30 -1.41 -11.60
N TYR A 37 7.18 -1.81 -12.52
CA TYR A 37 8.13 -0.89 -13.15
C TYR A 37 7.40 0.24 -13.92
N ARG A 38 6.36 -0.09 -14.68
CA ARG A 38 5.53 0.90 -15.40
C ARG A 38 4.86 1.88 -14.44
N VAL A 39 4.31 1.43 -13.31
CA VAL A 39 3.76 2.33 -12.28
C VAL A 39 4.82 3.33 -11.83
N GLY A 40 6.03 2.87 -11.47
CA GLY A 40 7.12 3.76 -11.05
C GLY A 40 7.65 4.71 -12.14
N ARG A 41 7.33 4.45 -13.41
CA ARG A 41 7.73 5.26 -14.58
C ARG A 41 6.60 6.06 -15.21
N ALA A 42 5.37 5.90 -14.73
CA ALA A 42 4.18 6.56 -15.25
C ALA A 42 4.36 8.09 -15.23
N ALA A 43 3.94 8.77 -16.29
CA ALA A 43 4.11 10.21 -16.42
C ALA A 43 3.27 10.98 -15.37
N ASP A 44 2.09 10.47 -15.06
CA ASP A 44 1.13 11.04 -14.13
C ASP A 44 0.41 9.93 -13.32
N PHE A 45 -0.44 10.37 -12.38
CA PHE A 45 -1.19 9.45 -11.53
C PHE A 45 -2.27 8.68 -12.31
N GLU A 46 -2.83 9.23 -13.39
CA GLU A 46 -3.90 8.57 -14.13
C GLU A 46 -3.38 7.33 -14.86
N GLU A 47 -2.20 7.44 -15.49
CA GLU A 47 -1.48 6.32 -16.08
C GLU A 47 -1.08 5.28 -15.02
N ALA A 48 -0.60 5.74 -13.87
CA ALA A 48 -0.26 4.86 -12.76
C ALA A 48 -1.49 4.10 -12.24
N ALA A 49 -2.62 4.79 -12.05
CA ALA A 49 -3.87 4.22 -11.55
C ALA A 49 -4.44 3.15 -12.52
N ARG A 50 -4.41 3.39 -13.84
CA ARG A 50 -4.78 2.38 -14.84
C ARG A 50 -3.90 1.13 -14.73
N THR A 51 -2.61 1.32 -14.51
CA THR A 51 -1.66 0.19 -14.37
C THR A 51 -1.85 -0.55 -13.05
N LEU A 52 -2.20 0.17 -11.97
CA LEU A 52 -2.52 -0.44 -10.67
C LEU A 52 -3.83 -1.23 -10.73
N ALA A 53 -4.85 -0.74 -11.43
CA ALA A 53 -6.12 -1.45 -11.62
C ALA A 53 -5.94 -2.83 -12.30
N TRP A 54 -4.92 -3.00 -13.13
CA TRP A 54 -4.58 -4.31 -13.73
C TRP A 54 -4.24 -5.37 -12.68
N PHE A 55 -3.63 -4.99 -11.54
CA PHE A 55 -3.34 -5.95 -10.46
C PHE A 55 -4.59 -6.42 -9.74
N GLU A 56 -5.67 -5.65 -9.79
CA GLU A 56 -6.95 -5.94 -9.11
C GLU A 56 -7.95 -6.68 -10.02
N ALA A 57 -7.64 -6.78 -11.31
CA ALA A 57 -8.48 -7.42 -12.31
C ALA A 57 -8.30 -8.96 -12.36
N ASP A 58 -9.35 -9.63 -12.84
CA ASP A 58 -9.40 -11.06 -13.17
C ASP A 58 -9.29 -12.04 -11.99
N ALA A 59 -9.30 -13.34 -12.31
CA ALA A 59 -9.27 -14.45 -11.34
C ALA A 59 -7.94 -14.55 -10.56
N ASP A 60 -6.84 -14.09 -11.15
CA ASP A 60 -5.49 -14.13 -10.54
C ASP A 60 -5.15 -12.87 -9.71
N ARG A 61 -6.15 -12.08 -9.30
CA ARG A 61 -5.93 -10.81 -8.57
C ARG A 61 -5.23 -10.98 -7.23
N GLU A 62 -5.52 -12.03 -6.46
CA GLU A 62 -4.95 -12.20 -5.11
C GLU A 62 -3.42 -12.33 -5.09
N PRO A 63 -2.79 -13.23 -5.88
CA PRO A 63 -1.33 -13.30 -5.95
C PRO A 63 -0.71 -12.02 -6.53
N ARG A 64 -1.39 -11.34 -7.47
CA ARG A 64 -0.93 -10.07 -8.03
C ARG A 64 -0.93 -8.94 -7.01
N ILE A 65 -2.02 -8.76 -6.27
CA ILE A 65 -2.11 -7.79 -5.16
C ILE A 65 -1.04 -8.08 -4.11
N ARG A 66 -0.81 -9.35 -3.78
CA ARG A 66 0.25 -9.75 -2.85
C ARG A 66 1.64 -9.31 -3.32
N ASP A 67 1.98 -9.62 -4.58
CA ASP A 67 3.26 -9.23 -5.16
C ASP A 67 3.41 -7.70 -5.24
N LEU A 68 2.34 -6.99 -5.61
CA LEU A 68 2.30 -5.52 -5.67
C LEU A 68 2.61 -4.89 -4.32
N VAL A 69 1.90 -5.28 -3.26
CA VAL A 69 2.08 -4.68 -1.93
C VAL A 69 3.45 -5.06 -1.33
N THR A 70 3.96 -6.26 -1.62
CA THR A 70 5.30 -6.68 -1.16
C THR A 70 6.41 -5.74 -1.68
N ARG A 71 6.20 -5.09 -2.82
CA ARG A 71 7.15 -4.13 -3.41
C ARG A 71 7.09 -2.75 -2.76
N TRP A 72 6.03 -2.44 -2.01
CA TRP A 72 5.91 -1.15 -1.36
C TRP A 72 7.01 -0.97 -0.31
N GLY A 73 7.66 0.20 -0.31
CA GLY A 73 8.80 0.49 0.55
C GLY A 73 10.11 -0.20 0.14
N ALA A 74 10.21 -0.74 -1.08
CA ALA A 74 11.42 -1.40 -1.59
C ALA A 74 12.41 -0.44 -2.29
N GLY A 75 12.25 0.88 -2.13
CA GLY A 75 13.21 1.88 -2.60
C GLY A 75 12.86 2.59 -3.92
N ASN A 76 11.63 2.44 -4.43
CA ASN A 76 11.14 3.28 -5.53
C ASN A 76 10.07 4.25 -5.02
N ALA A 77 10.49 5.45 -4.63
CA ALA A 77 9.60 6.46 -4.03
C ALA A 77 8.40 6.84 -4.93
N ARG A 78 8.58 6.89 -6.26
CA ARG A 78 7.50 7.22 -7.21
C ARG A 78 6.45 6.10 -7.30
N PHE A 79 6.91 4.85 -7.37
CA PHE A 79 6.03 3.69 -7.26
C PHE A 79 5.26 3.71 -5.94
N ASP A 80 5.97 3.91 -4.83
CA ASP A 80 5.37 3.94 -3.49
C ASP A 80 4.31 5.03 -3.35
N TYR A 81 4.55 6.18 -3.99
CA TYR A 81 3.63 7.32 -3.96
C TYR A 81 2.35 7.01 -4.72
N TYR A 82 2.47 6.50 -5.95
CA TYR A 82 1.29 6.17 -6.73
C TYR A 82 0.49 5.03 -6.10
N LEU A 83 1.16 4.02 -5.54
CA LEU A 83 0.47 2.95 -4.82
C LEU A 83 -0.26 3.49 -3.59
N ALA A 84 0.41 4.27 -2.72
CA ALA A 84 -0.22 4.84 -1.53
C ALA A 84 -1.40 5.77 -1.89
N ARG A 85 -1.25 6.59 -2.93
CA ARG A 85 -2.33 7.46 -3.45
C ARG A 85 -3.50 6.66 -3.98
N TYR A 86 -3.25 5.56 -4.69
CA TYR A 86 -4.29 4.69 -5.23
C TYR A 86 -5.03 3.92 -4.13
N VAL A 87 -4.31 3.31 -3.18
CA VAL A 87 -4.91 2.65 -1.99
C VAL A 87 -5.85 3.60 -1.24
N ALA A 88 -5.47 4.87 -1.17
CA ALA A 88 -6.22 5.91 -0.49
C ALA A 88 -7.29 6.61 -1.36
N SER A 89 -7.41 6.23 -2.64
CA SER A 89 -8.47 6.70 -3.56
C SER A 89 -9.70 5.79 -3.48
N PRO A 90 -10.88 6.25 -3.93
CA PRO A 90 -12.08 5.41 -4.02
C PRO A 90 -11.92 4.21 -4.98
N ASP A 91 -11.03 4.32 -5.97
CA ASP A 91 -10.89 3.33 -7.05
C ASP A 91 -10.20 2.04 -6.61
N SER A 92 -9.44 2.07 -5.51
CA SER A 92 -8.82 0.86 -4.94
C SER A 92 -9.88 -0.08 -4.37
N SER A 93 -9.73 -1.38 -4.59
CA SER A 93 -10.61 -2.37 -3.97
C SER A 93 -10.31 -2.56 -2.47
N GLU A 94 -11.30 -3.08 -1.75
CA GLU A 94 -11.13 -3.53 -0.36
C GLU A 94 -10.09 -4.64 -0.23
N ALA A 95 -9.89 -5.48 -1.26
CA ALA A 95 -8.89 -6.54 -1.23
C ALA A 95 -7.46 -5.99 -1.21
N LEU A 96 -7.19 -4.94 -2.01
CA LEU A 96 -5.91 -4.25 -2.00
C LEU A 96 -5.69 -3.51 -0.68
N ARG A 97 -6.68 -2.75 -0.20
CA ARG A 97 -6.58 -2.04 1.10
C ARG A 97 -6.34 -3.02 2.25
N LYS A 98 -7.04 -4.16 2.27
CA LYS A 98 -6.81 -5.25 3.23
C LYS A 98 -5.36 -5.74 3.18
N ARG A 99 -4.86 -6.10 1.99
CA ARG A 99 -3.49 -6.62 1.88
C ARG A 99 -2.46 -5.56 2.28
N PHE A 100 -2.66 -4.32 1.87
CA PHE A 100 -1.82 -3.18 2.24
C PHE A 100 -1.78 -2.98 3.75
N SER A 101 -2.94 -2.88 4.40
CA SER A 101 -3.07 -2.72 5.85
C SER A 101 -2.38 -3.84 6.63
N LEU A 102 -2.53 -5.09 6.17
CA LEU A 102 -1.89 -6.24 6.82
C LEU A 102 -0.37 -6.18 6.68
N GLU A 103 0.16 -5.79 5.52
CA GLU A 103 1.61 -5.65 5.30
C GLU A 103 2.24 -4.58 6.20
N LEU A 104 1.50 -3.52 6.56
CA LEU A 104 1.98 -2.52 7.52
C LEU A 104 2.31 -3.11 8.89
N ALA A 105 1.65 -4.22 9.27
CA ALA A 105 1.87 -4.88 10.55
C ALA A 105 3.04 -5.88 10.55
N TRP A 106 3.50 -6.34 9.37
CA TRP A 106 4.52 -7.40 9.27
C TRP A 106 5.92 -6.88 8.97
N ARG A 107 6.03 -5.69 8.36
CA ARG A 107 7.33 -5.13 7.93
C ARG A 107 7.62 -3.84 8.68
N GLU A 108 8.72 -3.84 9.41
CA GLU A 108 9.20 -2.67 10.14
C GLU A 108 9.38 -1.47 9.19
N GLY A 109 9.01 -0.28 9.65
CA GLY A 109 9.13 0.97 8.89
C GLY A 109 7.98 1.27 7.92
N LEU A 110 7.15 0.29 7.55
CA LEU A 110 6.03 0.50 6.63
C LEU A 110 4.90 1.33 7.25
N LEU A 111 4.52 1.05 8.49
CA LEU A 111 3.48 1.83 9.19
C LEU A 111 3.87 3.32 9.36
N PRO A 112 5.09 3.67 9.83
CA PRO A 112 5.56 5.06 9.81
C PRO A 112 5.56 5.68 8.42
N ARG A 113 5.98 4.94 7.38
CA ARG A 113 5.97 5.43 5.99
C ARG A 113 4.54 5.74 5.50
N TRP A 114 3.57 4.90 5.84
CA TRP A 114 2.15 5.13 5.53
C TRP A 114 1.64 6.37 6.24
N THR A 115 1.96 6.47 7.53
CA THR A 115 1.58 7.60 8.39
C THR A 115 2.14 8.92 7.87
N GLN A 116 3.38 8.91 7.36
CA GLN A 116 3.98 10.09 6.74
C GLN A 116 3.24 10.52 5.48
N PHE A 117 2.96 9.58 4.57
CA PHE A 117 2.18 9.87 3.36
C PHE A 117 0.79 10.41 3.71
N TRP A 118 0.14 9.80 4.70
CA TRP A 118 -1.17 10.22 5.19
C TRP A 118 -1.15 11.65 5.73
N SER A 119 -0.16 11.99 6.56
CA SER A 119 0.02 13.35 7.10
C SER A 119 0.34 14.38 6.00
N TRP A 120 1.22 14.05 5.06
CA TRP A 120 1.52 14.91 3.91
C TRP A 120 0.26 15.17 3.07
N ARG A 121 -0.54 14.13 2.80
CA ARG A 121 -1.79 14.25 2.03
C ARG A 121 -2.84 15.11 2.75
N ALA A 122 -2.91 15.01 4.07
CA ALA A 122 -3.83 15.82 4.87
C ALA A 122 -3.44 17.31 4.92
N GLY A 123 -2.17 17.63 4.63
CA GLY A 123 -1.70 19.01 4.56
C GLY A 123 -1.70 19.71 5.92
N GLU A 124 -1.92 21.02 5.91
CA GLU A 124 -2.04 21.85 7.13
C GLU A 124 -3.27 21.48 7.98
N GLN A 125 -4.22 20.72 7.43
CA GLN A 125 -5.44 20.30 8.11
C GLN A 125 -5.30 18.95 8.81
N VAL A 126 -4.08 18.42 8.98
CA VAL A 126 -3.86 17.09 9.56
C VAL A 126 -4.52 16.92 10.93
N GLU A 127 -4.43 17.92 11.81
CA GLU A 127 -5.07 17.86 13.14
C GLU A 127 -6.59 17.82 13.03
N HIS A 128 -7.17 18.71 12.22
CA HIS A 128 -8.61 18.72 11.94
C HIS A 128 -9.08 17.39 11.34
N ARG A 129 -8.31 16.81 10.41
CA ARG A 129 -8.62 15.53 9.78
C ARG A 129 -8.61 14.38 10.79
N VAL A 130 -7.67 14.39 11.72
CA VAL A 130 -7.63 13.44 12.83
C VAL A 130 -8.90 13.58 13.68
N GLU A 131 -9.29 14.81 14.04
CA GLU A 131 -10.50 15.06 14.83
C GLU A 131 -11.78 14.62 14.11
N GLU A 132 -11.92 14.90 12.81
CA GLU A 132 -13.05 14.46 11.99
C GLU A 132 -13.21 12.93 12.02
N ILE A 133 -12.09 12.21 11.81
CA ILE A 133 -12.10 10.74 11.78
C ILE A 133 -12.40 10.19 13.17
N LEU A 134 -11.80 10.75 14.22
CA LEU A 134 -12.08 10.32 15.59
C LEU A 134 -13.53 10.58 15.97
N GLY A 135 -14.09 11.74 15.62
CA GLY A 135 -15.51 12.06 15.86
C GLY A 135 -16.44 11.13 15.11
N TYR A 136 -16.12 10.78 13.86
CA TYR A 136 -16.85 9.77 13.09
C TYR A 136 -16.80 8.38 13.77
N VAL A 137 -15.62 7.96 14.23
CA VAL A 137 -15.44 6.67 14.91
C VAL A 137 -16.16 6.65 16.27
N GLU A 138 -16.14 7.75 17.03
CA GLU A 138 -16.90 7.88 18.27
C GLU A 138 -18.42 7.81 18.02
N LEU A 139 -18.91 8.45 16.95
CA LEU A 139 -20.31 8.34 16.53
C LEU A 139 -20.68 6.89 16.18
N LEU A 140 -19.83 6.18 15.45
CA LEU A 140 -20.02 4.75 15.14
C LEU A 140 -20.06 3.89 16.40
N LEU A 141 -19.24 4.19 17.42
CA LEU A 141 -19.24 3.48 18.70
C LEU A 141 -20.51 3.74 19.53
N SER A 142 -21.05 4.96 19.48
CA SER A 142 -22.29 5.32 20.18
C SER A 142 -23.56 4.75 19.55
N THR A 143 -23.48 4.27 18.31
CA THR A 143 -24.63 3.70 17.60
C THR A 143 -24.74 2.21 17.95
N ASP A 144 -25.86 1.80 18.54
CA ASP A 144 -26.14 0.42 19.00
C ASP A 144 -26.33 -0.59 17.84
N GLU A 145 -26.02 -0.19 16.60
CA GLU A 145 -25.93 -1.11 15.47
C GLU A 145 -24.69 -1.99 15.63
N GLN A 146 -24.92 -3.12 16.31
CA GLN A 146 -24.00 -4.26 16.54
C GLN A 146 -23.40 -4.88 15.25
N ALA A 147 -23.56 -4.26 14.08
CA ALA A 147 -23.21 -4.82 12.78
C ALA A 147 -22.36 -3.92 11.86
N ARG A 148 -22.14 -2.63 12.18
CA ARG A 148 -21.38 -1.76 11.24
C ARG A 148 -19.87 -1.96 11.41
N GLN A 149 -19.33 -2.83 10.57
CA GLN A 149 -17.88 -2.96 10.36
C GLN A 149 -17.36 -1.73 9.60
N ILE A 150 -16.22 -1.21 10.02
CA ILE A 150 -15.50 -0.19 9.23
C ILE A 150 -14.84 -0.87 8.02
N THR A 151 -14.74 -0.14 6.92
CA THR A 151 -14.00 -0.52 5.71
C THR A 151 -12.50 -0.60 5.97
N TRP A 152 -11.75 -1.26 5.08
CA TRP A 152 -10.29 -1.26 5.14
C TRP A 152 -9.68 0.12 4.90
N ARG A 153 -10.40 1.03 4.24
CA ARG A 153 -10.00 2.44 4.14
C ARG A 153 -9.97 3.12 5.51
N GLU A 154 -11.04 2.96 6.28
CA GLU A 154 -11.14 3.51 7.64
C GLU A 154 -10.15 2.84 8.60
N VAL A 155 -9.86 1.54 8.42
CA VAL A 155 -8.77 0.86 9.13
C VAL A 155 -7.43 1.53 8.86
N LEU A 156 -7.10 1.82 7.60
CA LEU A 156 -5.84 2.48 7.23
C LEU A 156 -5.73 3.89 7.84
N ASP A 157 -6.83 4.63 7.90
CA ASP A 157 -6.90 5.93 8.59
C ASP A 157 -6.61 5.77 10.09
N LEU A 158 -7.25 4.81 10.77
CA LEU A 158 -7.00 4.53 12.18
C LEU A 158 -5.55 4.08 12.45
N GLN A 159 -4.96 3.25 11.58
CA GLN A 159 -3.57 2.82 11.70
C GLN A 159 -2.62 4.02 11.66
N ALA A 160 -2.85 5.00 10.77
CA ALA A 160 -2.08 6.23 10.73
C ALA A 160 -2.25 7.05 12.02
N ILE A 161 -3.49 7.21 12.51
CA ILE A 161 -3.78 7.97 13.74
C ILE A 161 -3.11 7.34 14.97
N PHE A 162 -3.17 6.01 15.12
CA PHE A 162 -2.50 5.32 16.22
C PHE A 162 -0.99 5.52 16.16
N CYS A 163 -0.39 5.48 14.98
CA CYS A 163 1.02 5.80 14.79
C CYS A 163 1.35 7.27 15.13
N LEU A 164 0.52 8.23 14.68
CA LEU A 164 0.68 9.66 15.01
C LEU A 164 0.56 9.95 16.51
N SER A 165 -0.28 9.19 17.21
CA SER A 165 -0.44 9.32 18.67
C SER A 165 0.73 8.74 19.48
N GLY A 166 1.77 8.22 18.82
CA GLY A 166 2.90 7.58 19.48
C GLY A 166 2.62 6.17 20.01
N GLN A 167 1.51 5.54 19.59
CA GLN A 167 1.11 4.21 20.05
C GLN A 167 0.86 3.23 18.88
N PRO A 168 1.87 2.96 18.03
CA PRO A 168 1.71 2.12 16.83
C PRO A 168 1.27 0.68 17.13
N LYS A 169 1.49 0.18 18.35
CA LYS A 169 1.05 -1.17 18.80
C LYS A 169 -0.45 -1.43 18.60
N TRP A 170 -1.27 -0.39 18.56
CA TRP A 170 -2.72 -0.52 18.33
C TRP A 170 -3.08 -0.64 16.85
N ALA A 171 -2.19 -0.24 15.95
CA ALA A 171 -2.34 -0.39 14.50
C ALA A 171 -1.99 -1.80 14.01
N GLU A 172 -1.21 -2.55 14.78
CA GLU A 172 -0.80 -3.90 14.44
C GLU A 172 -1.99 -4.84 14.32
N ARG A 173 -2.15 -5.41 13.11
CA ARG A 173 -3.23 -6.36 12.77
C ARG A 173 -4.63 -5.79 13.08
N LEU A 174 -4.78 -4.47 13.00
CA LEU A 174 -6.09 -3.82 13.05
C LEU A 174 -6.94 -4.31 11.86
N SER A 175 -8.21 -4.60 12.12
CA SER A 175 -9.13 -5.09 11.10
C SER A 175 -10.56 -4.57 11.35
N PRO A 176 -11.44 -4.67 10.34
CA PRO A 176 -12.88 -4.40 10.49
C PRO A 176 -13.57 -5.19 11.61
N ASP A 177 -12.99 -6.30 12.06
CA ASP A 177 -13.59 -7.18 13.07
C ASP A 177 -13.15 -6.83 14.50
N ASN A 178 -11.97 -6.21 14.66
CA ASN A 178 -11.37 -5.96 15.99
C ASN A 178 -11.20 -4.47 16.32
N TRP A 179 -11.60 -3.57 15.43
CA TRP A 179 -11.34 -2.14 15.57
C TRP A 179 -11.97 -1.53 16.82
N ARG A 180 -13.17 -1.98 17.23
CA ARG A 180 -13.90 -1.42 18.39
C ARG A 180 -13.09 -1.58 19.67
N ASP A 181 -12.70 -2.82 19.98
CA ASP A 181 -11.92 -3.14 21.16
C ASP A 181 -10.55 -2.46 21.14
N ARG A 182 -9.91 -2.45 19.95
CA ARG A 182 -8.61 -1.78 19.76
C ARG A 182 -8.70 -0.28 20.00
N TYR A 183 -9.73 0.35 19.45
CA TYR A 183 -9.96 1.79 19.61
C TYR A 183 -10.27 2.14 21.06
N ALA A 184 -11.15 1.39 21.73
CA ALA A 184 -11.48 1.61 23.14
C ALA A 184 -10.24 1.48 24.05
N ALA A 185 -9.43 0.45 23.84
CA ALA A 185 -8.20 0.23 24.60
C ALA A 185 -7.13 1.30 24.32
N TRP A 186 -6.99 1.74 23.07
CA TRP A 186 -6.17 2.90 22.72
C TRP A 186 -6.67 4.17 23.41
N ARG A 187 -7.97 4.46 23.36
CA ARG A 187 -8.58 5.66 23.96
C ARG A 187 -8.33 5.73 25.46
N ALA A 188 -8.46 4.59 26.16
CA ALA A 188 -8.21 4.49 27.60
C ALA A 188 -6.73 4.60 27.98
N SER A 189 -5.81 4.26 27.07
CA SER A 189 -4.36 4.32 27.32
C SER A 189 -3.66 5.55 26.73
N ARG A 190 -4.41 6.42 26.05
CA ARG A 190 -3.86 7.63 25.43
C ARG A 190 -3.66 8.74 26.46
N PRO A 191 -2.53 9.46 26.44
CA PRO A 191 -2.37 10.69 27.22
C PRO A 191 -3.50 11.70 26.93
N GLU A 192 -3.90 12.43 27.96
CA GLU A 192 -4.82 13.55 27.83
C GLU A 192 -4.15 14.67 27.00
N GLY A 193 -4.88 15.18 26.01
CA GLY A 193 -4.40 16.22 25.09
C GLY A 193 -4.66 15.90 23.61
N PRO A 194 -4.47 16.91 22.74
CA PRO A 194 -4.58 16.75 21.30
C PRO A 194 -3.47 15.86 20.76
N ILE A 195 -3.74 15.11 19.69
CA ILE A 195 -2.70 14.39 18.97
C ILE A 195 -1.91 15.43 18.19
N ALA A 196 -0.65 15.64 18.58
CA ALA A 196 0.26 16.57 17.89
C ALA A 196 0.70 16.00 16.53
N ALA A 197 -0.24 15.92 15.59
CA ALA A 197 0.01 15.48 14.23
C ALA A 197 0.70 16.62 13.47
N ARG A 198 1.98 16.44 13.14
CA ARG A 198 2.69 17.42 12.30
C ARG A 198 2.55 17.06 10.84
N HIS A 199 2.19 18.04 10.03
CA HIS A 199 2.25 17.96 8.58
C HIS A 199 3.65 17.53 8.13
N ALA A 200 3.72 16.50 7.29
CA ALA A 200 4.96 16.08 6.66
C ALA A 200 5.21 16.93 5.41
N SER A 201 6.40 17.51 5.26
CA SER A 201 6.72 18.41 4.13
C SER A 201 6.85 17.72 2.77
N LYS A 202 6.97 16.38 2.76
CA LYS A 202 7.10 15.54 1.57
C LYS A 202 6.42 14.20 1.78
N PRO A 203 5.94 13.53 0.72
CA PRO A 203 5.18 12.28 0.84
C PRO A 203 5.97 11.17 1.54
N PHE A 204 7.29 11.10 1.31
CA PHE A 204 8.18 10.14 1.97
C PHE A 204 9.58 10.73 2.26
N PRO A 205 10.36 10.16 3.20
CA PRO A 205 11.70 10.64 3.53
C PRO A 205 12.69 10.63 2.35
N ASP A 206 12.54 9.68 1.45
CA ASP A 206 13.35 9.41 0.26
C ASP A 206 12.79 10.08 -1.02
N TRP A 207 11.83 11.01 -0.90
CA TRP A 207 11.31 11.74 -2.06
C TRP A 207 12.32 12.79 -2.56
N GLU A 208 12.76 12.64 -3.81
CA GLU A 208 13.76 13.52 -4.46
C GLU A 208 13.19 14.34 -5.64
N GLY A 209 11.92 14.14 -6.00
CA GLY A 209 11.27 14.84 -7.12
C GLY A 209 10.55 16.13 -6.73
N PRO A 210 10.02 16.89 -7.71
CA PRO A 210 9.05 17.94 -7.41
C PRO A 210 7.88 17.35 -6.62
N LEU A 211 7.27 18.15 -5.75
CA LEU A 211 6.04 17.73 -5.07
C LEU A 211 4.96 17.50 -6.15
N PRO A 212 4.30 16.33 -6.13
CA PRO A 212 3.33 15.92 -7.14
C PRO A 212 1.96 16.60 -6.98
#